data_AF-W9R1Q4-F1
#
_entry.id   AF-W9R1Q4-F1
#
_cell.length_a   1.000
_cell.length_b   1.000
_cell.length_c   1.000
_cell.angle_alpha   90.00
_cell.angle_beta   90.00
_cell.angle_gamma   90.00
#
_symmetry.space_group_name_H-M   'P 1'
#
loop_
_entity.id
_entity.type
_entity.pdbx_description
1 polymer ?
#
loop_
_entity_poly.entity_id
_entity_poly.type
_entity_poly.pdbx_seq_one_letter_code
_entity_poly.pdbx_strand_id
1 'polypeptide(L)'
;MSLTSKVLALVTSAIHVSYHPQIPTYYYFTSCASALAAILYLPTIHHHTTRSFRELGDTLLRFPGLPPLKASDMPDALYDRDDPAYHYFLNVATCLPKSKGIIMNTIETLEPRVIKAIRDGACVPNEVTPPIYCIGPLIVDAKDRAVGLSDASLECLAWLELQPEKSVVLLCFGSRGKFSEVQLKEMAKGLEMSGQRFLWVVKSPLNSNRTEPDLEALLPKGFLERTKDRGLVMKSWAPQSAILRRESIGGFVTHCG
;
A
#
# COMPACT_ATOMS: atom_id res chain seq x y z
N MET A 1 -28.83 -13.63 30.03
CA MET A 1 -27.61 -12.80 30.12
C MET A 1 -27.78 -11.59 29.22
N SER A 2 -28.09 -10.43 29.79
CA SER A 2 -28.18 -9.16 29.06
C SER A 2 -26.77 -8.63 28.84
N LEU A 3 -26.28 -8.64 27.59
CA LEU A 3 -25.07 -7.92 27.21
C LEU A 3 -25.40 -6.42 27.20
N THR A 4 -25.14 -5.74 28.30
CA THR A 4 -25.23 -4.28 28.47
C THR A 4 -24.10 -3.52 27.74
N SER A 5 -23.70 -3.99 26.55
CA SER A 5 -22.71 -3.28 25.74
C SER A 5 -23.41 -2.17 24.94
N LYS A 6 -23.32 -0.92 25.42
CA LYS A 6 -23.70 0.26 24.64
C LYS A 6 -22.57 0.57 23.66
N VAL A 7 -22.60 -0.03 22.48
CA VAL A 7 -21.69 0.33 21.39
C VAL A 7 -21.95 1.79 21.01
N LEU A 8 -20.99 2.68 21.28
CA LEU A 8 -21.11 4.13 21.04
C LEU A 8 -20.99 4.48 19.55
N ALA A 9 -20.12 3.78 18.85
CA ALA A 9 -19.89 3.91 17.42
C ALA A 9 -19.20 2.65 16.89
N LEU A 10 -19.36 2.39 15.60
CA LEU A 10 -18.61 1.40 14.87
C LEU A 10 -17.55 2.09 14.01
N VAL A 11 -16.30 1.64 14.10
CA VAL A 11 -15.23 2.03 13.18
C VAL A 11 -14.83 0.80 12.38
N THR A 12 -14.92 0.85 11.06
CA THR A 12 -14.63 -0.30 10.20
C THR A 12 -13.79 0.09 8.99
N SER A 13 -12.89 -0.79 8.56
CA SER A 13 -12.17 -0.68 7.29
C SER A 13 -12.76 -1.57 6.19
N ALA A 14 -13.74 -2.41 6.55
CA ALA A 14 -14.48 -3.26 5.64
C ALA A 14 -15.93 -2.80 5.55
N ILE A 15 -16.55 -3.02 4.40
CA ILE A 15 -17.98 -2.76 4.23
C ILE A 15 -18.72 -4.07 4.35
N HIS A 16 -19.41 -4.21 5.47
CA HIS A 16 -20.49 -5.17 5.63
C HIS A 16 -21.82 -4.46 5.44
N VAL A 17 -22.74 -5.13 4.75
CA VAL A 17 -24.10 -4.66 4.54
C VAL A 17 -24.80 -4.54 5.90
N SER A 18 -25.55 -3.44 6.06
CA SER A 18 -26.50 -3.15 7.14
C SER A 18 -25.96 -3.28 8.57
N TYR A 19 -25.28 -2.23 9.04
CA TYR A 19 -25.13 -2.00 10.47
C TYR A 19 -26.45 -1.51 11.07
N HIS A 20 -26.67 -1.79 12.35
CA HIS A 20 -27.88 -1.38 13.05
C HIS A 20 -28.07 0.15 12.90
N PRO A 21 -29.25 0.64 12.48
CA PRO A 21 -29.44 2.04 12.08
C PRO A 21 -29.19 3.05 13.20
N GLN A 22 -29.21 2.60 14.45
CA GLN A 22 -28.94 3.43 15.63
C GLN A 22 -27.46 3.50 16.02
N ILE A 23 -26.57 2.74 15.38
CA ILE A 23 -25.13 2.76 15.67
C ILE A 23 -24.45 3.72 14.68
N PRO A 24 -23.84 4.82 15.15
CA PRO A 24 -23.00 5.68 14.31
C PRO A 24 -21.85 4.88 13.67
N THR A 25 -21.75 4.88 12.34
CA THR A 25 -20.67 4.18 11.62
C THR A 25 -19.67 5.18 11.05
N TYR A 26 -18.39 4.95 11.33
CA TYR A 26 -17.24 5.63 10.76
C TYR A 26 -16.41 4.64 9.94
N TYR A 27 -15.80 5.12 8.85
CA TYR A 27 -14.90 4.30 8.05
C TYR A 27 -13.45 4.69 8.30
N TYR A 28 -12.60 3.71 8.63
CA TYR A 28 -11.15 3.91 8.64
C TYR A 28 -10.58 3.55 7.27
N PHE A 29 -10.29 4.58 6.48
CA PHE A 29 -9.76 4.45 5.13
C PHE A 29 -8.23 4.46 5.16
N THR A 30 -7.64 3.33 4.79
CA THR A 30 -6.20 3.06 4.99
C THR A 30 -5.32 3.44 3.80
N SER A 31 -5.90 4.04 2.75
CA SER A 31 -5.16 4.56 1.59
C SER A 31 -5.10 6.10 1.61
N CYS A 32 -4.36 6.69 0.66
CA CYS A 32 -4.21 8.14 0.53
C CYS A 32 -5.54 8.86 0.18
N ALA A 33 -5.56 10.18 0.32
CA ALA A 33 -6.73 10.99 0.00
C ALA A 33 -7.07 10.99 -1.49
N SER A 34 -6.06 10.89 -2.36
CA SER A 34 -6.24 10.70 -3.80
C SER A 34 -7.05 9.44 -4.11
N ALA A 35 -6.76 8.32 -3.44
CA ALA A 35 -7.52 7.08 -3.60
C ALA A 35 -8.97 7.23 -3.07
N LEU A 36 -9.17 7.91 -1.94
CA LEU A 36 -10.51 8.16 -1.42
C LEU A 36 -11.36 8.98 -2.40
N ALA A 37 -10.81 10.07 -2.95
CA ALA A 37 -11.50 10.90 -3.93
C ALA A 37 -11.87 10.10 -5.19
N ALA A 38 -10.97 9.24 -5.68
CA ALA A 38 -11.25 8.38 -6.82
C ALA A 38 -12.39 7.39 -6.53
N ILE A 39 -12.41 6.78 -5.33
CA ILE A 39 -13.48 5.87 -4.90
C ILE A 39 -14.80 6.63 -4.74
N LEU A 40 -14.81 7.77 -4.05
CA LEU A 40 -16.02 8.58 -3.86
C LEU A 40 -16.64 9.02 -5.20
N TYR A 41 -15.80 9.31 -6.19
CA TYR A 41 -16.24 9.74 -7.53
C TYR A 41 -16.56 8.57 -8.47
N LEU A 42 -16.25 7.32 -8.09
CA LEU A 42 -16.48 6.13 -8.90
C LEU A 42 -17.93 5.98 -9.40
N PRO A 43 -18.99 6.24 -8.60
CA PRO A 43 -20.37 6.17 -9.07
C PRO A 43 -20.65 7.16 -10.20
N THR A 44 -20.08 8.37 -10.14
CA THR A 44 -20.20 9.38 -11.19
C THR A 44 -19.62 8.88 -12.51
N ILE A 45 -18.41 8.30 -12.46
CA ILE A 45 -17.78 7.69 -13.64
C ILE A 45 -18.60 6.51 -14.15
N HIS A 46 -19.07 5.64 -13.24
CA HIS A 46 -19.87 4.46 -13.56
C HIS A 46 -21.14 4.82 -14.35
N HIS A 47 -21.78 5.95 -14.04
CA HIS A 47 -22.96 6.44 -14.76
C HIS A 47 -22.64 7.09 -16.11
N HIS A 48 -21.47 7.70 -16.28
CA HIS A 48 -21.11 8.44 -17.50
C HIS A 48 -20.54 7.57 -18.62
N THR A 49 -20.13 6.34 -18.34
CA THR A 49 -19.63 5.41 -19.34
C THR A 49 -20.17 4.01 -19.07
N THR A 50 -20.26 3.16 -20.08
CA THR A 50 -20.49 1.72 -19.94
C THR A 50 -19.20 0.91 -20.09
N ARG A 51 -18.11 1.54 -20.54
CA ARG A 51 -16.82 0.90 -20.79
C ARG A 51 -16.04 0.65 -19.50
N SER A 52 -15.35 -0.48 -19.46
CA SER A 52 -14.40 -0.88 -18.41
C SER A 52 -13.11 -0.06 -18.52
N PHE A 53 -12.41 0.17 -17.40
CA PHE A 53 -11.13 0.89 -17.42
C PHE A 53 -10.08 0.17 -18.27
N ARG A 54 -10.11 -1.17 -18.28
CA ARG A 54 -9.31 -2.01 -19.20
C ARG A 54 -9.47 -1.59 -20.66
N GLU A 55 -10.69 -1.33 -21.09
CA GLU A 55 -11.01 -0.98 -22.48
C GLU A 55 -10.62 0.46 -22.82
N LEU A 56 -10.53 1.33 -21.80
CA LEU A 56 -10.13 2.73 -21.97
C LEU A 56 -8.61 2.88 -22.14
N GLY A 57 -7.81 1.88 -21.75
CA GLY A 57 -6.35 1.92 -21.88
C GLY A 57 -5.75 3.18 -21.25
N ASP A 58 -4.96 3.93 -22.01
CA ASP A 58 -4.29 5.15 -21.53
C ASP A 58 -5.17 6.42 -21.56
N THR A 59 -6.48 6.26 -21.74
CA THR A 59 -7.41 7.42 -21.68
C THR A 59 -7.31 8.11 -20.33
N LEU A 60 -7.23 9.44 -20.35
CA LEU A 60 -7.11 10.25 -19.14
C LEU A 60 -8.47 10.43 -18.45
N LEU A 61 -8.57 9.87 -17.24
CA LEU A 61 -9.65 10.07 -16.29
C LEU A 61 -9.42 11.34 -15.48
N ARG A 62 -10.50 12.06 -15.20
CA ARG A 62 -10.48 13.29 -14.42
C ARG A 62 -11.24 13.09 -13.12
N PHE A 63 -10.54 13.25 -12.01
CA PHE A 63 -11.11 13.22 -10.67
C PHE A 63 -10.98 14.60 -10.03
N PRO A 64 -11.99 15.07 -9.28
CA PRO A 64 -11.92 16.35 -8.58
C PRO A 64 -10.71 16.42 -7.64
N GLY A 65 -9.87 17.45 -7.80
CA GLY A 65 -8.70 17.69 -6.94
C GLY A 65 -7.44 16.89 -7.28
N LEU A 66 -7.49 16.01 -8.28
CA LEU A 66 -6.34 15.20 -8.72
C LEU A 66 -5.81 15.67 -10.09
N PRO A 67 -4.52 15.41 -10.40
CA PRO A 67 -4.06 15.42 -11.78
C PRO A 67 -4.80 14.35 -12.61
N PRO A 68 -4.88 14.49 -13.95
CA PRO A 68 -5.41 13.44 -14.81
C PRO A 68 -4.66 12.11 -14.60
N LEU A 69 -5.39 11.02 -14.45
CA LEU A 69 -4.84 9.67 -14.28
C LEU A 69 -5.18 8.83 -15.50
N LYS A 70 -4.30 7.93 -15.94
CA LYS A 70 -4.66 6.98 -17.00
C LYS A 70 -5.61 5.93 -16.45
N ALA A 71 -6.54 5.46 -17.26
CA ALA A 71 -7.38 4.33 -16.88
C ALA A 71 -6.55 3.06 -16.62
N SER A 72 -5.41 2.91 -17.32
CA SER A 72 -4.38 1.88 -17.12
C SER A 72 -3.50 2.04 -15.87
N ASP A 73 -3.71 3.09 -15.07
CA ASP A 73 -3.08 3.25 -13.75
C ASP A 73 -4.06 2.96 -12.60
N MET A 74 -5.33 2.65 -12.92
CA MET A 74 -6.33 2.34 -11.90
C MET A 74 -6.03 0.98 -11.23
N PRO A 75 -6.45 0.76 -9.98
CA PRO A 75 -6.30 -0.54 -9.33
C PRO A 75 -6.90 -1.67 -10.16
N ASP A 76 -6.24 -2.83 -10.22
CA ASP A 76 -6.70 -4.01 -10.97
C ASP A 76 -8.15 -4.40 -10.63
N ALA A 77 -8.55 -4.25 -9.37
CA ALA A 77 -9.90 -4.54 -8.89
C ALA A 77 -10.98 -3.61 -9.49
N LEU A 78 -10.59 -2.52 -10.14
CA LEU A 78 -11.48 -1.57 -10.82
C LEU A 78 -11.40 -1.68 -12.35
N TYR A 79 -10.56 -2.56 -12.90
CA TYR A 79 -10.33 -2.63 -14.34
C TYR A 79 -11.52 -3.11 -15.15
N ASP A 80 -12.24 -4.08 -14.61
CA ASP A 80 -13.34 -4.74 -15.29
C ASP A 80 -14.63 -4.53 -14.50
N ARG A 81 -15.62 -3.91 -15.15
CA ARG A 81 -16.90 -3.57 -14.53
C ARG A 81 -17.74 -4.79 -14.19
N ASP A 82 -17.53 -5.89 -14.89
CA ASP A 82 -18.27 -7.13 -14.67
C ASP A 82 -17.60 -8.01 -13.59
N ASP A 83 -16.41 -7.62 -13.11
CA ASP A 83 -15.73 -8.31 -12.04
C ASP A 83 -16.43 -8.04 -10.68
N PRO A 84 -16.67 -9.07 -9.85
CA PRO A 84 -17.24 -8.89 -8.52
C PRO A 84 -16.48 -7.89 -7.63
N ALA A 85 -15.16 -7.77 -7.79
CA ALA A 85 -14.34 -6.81 -7.07
C ALA A 85 -14.71 -5.36 -7.43
N TYR A 86 -15.02 -5.09 -8.70
CA TYR A 86 -15.48 -3.76 -9.12
C TYR A 86 -16.79 -3.40 -8.42
N HIS A 87 -17.76 -4.32 -8.42
CA HIS A 87 -19.03 -4.11 -7.73
C HIS A 87 -18.87 -3.95 -6.22
N TYR A 88 -17.91 -4.64 -5.60
CA TYR A 88 -17.56 -4.41 -4.20
C TYR A 88 -17.10 -2.96 -3.97
N PHE A 89 -16.20 -2.44 -4.78
CA PHE A 89 -15.73 -1.05 -4.66
C PHE A 89 -16.80 -0.01 -5.04
N LEU A 90 -17.69 -0.32 -5.99
CA LEU A 90 -18.84 0.53 -6.28
C LEU A 90 -19.80 0.58 -5.09
N ASN A 91 -20.06 -0.55 -4.45
CA ASN A 91 -20.81 -0.59 -3.20
C ASN A 91 -20.11 0.21 -2.10
N VAL A 92 -18.78 0.11 -2.01
CA VAL A 92 -17.99 0.94 -1.09
C VAL A 92 -18.22 2.42 -1.31
N ALA A 93 -18.09 2.86 -2.55
CA ALA A 93 -18.28 4.26 -2.93
C ALA A 93 -19.66 4.81 -2.58
N THR A 94 -20.71 3.98 -2.66
CA THR A 94 -22.09 4.39 -2.32
C THR A 94 -22.40 4.36 -0.82
N CYS A 95 -21.64 3.59 -0.03
CA CYS A 95 -21.78 3.53 1.42
C CYS A 95 -21.01 4.66 2.14
N LEU A 96 -19.83 5.03 1.65
CA LEU A 96 -18.96 6.02 2.29
C LEU A 96 -19.69 7.36 2.60
N PRO A 97 -20.46 7.96 1.66
CA PRO A 97 -21.16 9.23 1.92
C PRO A 97 -22.22 9.15 3.03
N LYS A 98 -22.76 7.95 3.29
CA LYS A 98 -23.82 7.70 4.28
C LYS A 98 -23.27 7.53 5.70
N SER A 99 -21.95 7.54 5.86
CA SER A 99 -21.30 7.39 7.16
C SER A 99 -21.39 8.66 8.02
N LYS A 100 -21.08 8.54 9.31
CA LYS A 100 -20.92 9.70 10.21
C LYS A 100 -19.56 10.38 10.08
N GLY A 101 -18.63 9.74 9.38
CA GLY A 101 -17.32 10.31 9.09
C GLY A 101 -16.35 9.28 8.53
N ILE A 102 -15.32 9.80 7.86
CA ILE A 102 -14.26 9.01 7.26
C ILE A 102 -12.94 9.40 7.94
N ILE A 103 -12.33 8.45 8.62
CA ILE A 103 -11.03 8.59 9.28
C ILE A 103 -9.96 8.15 8.29
N MET A 104 -8.92 8.96 8.12
CA MET A 104 -7.90 8.75 7.09
C MET A 104 -6.50 8.74 7.69
N ASN A 105 -5.67 7.81 7.23
CA ASN A 105 -4.26 7.75 7.60
C ASN A 105 -3.41 8.68 6.71
N THR A 106 -3.68 9.99 6.79
CA THR A 106 -2.94 11.03 6.08
C THR A 106 -2.89 12.31 6.92
N ILE A 107 -2.06 13.28 6.53
CA ILE A 107 -2.05 14.64 7.07
C ILE A 107 -2.55 15.62 6.02
N GLU A 108 -3.19 16.70 6.44
CA GLU A 108 -3.80 17.67 5.51
C GLU A 108 -2.79 18.29 4.54
N THR A 109 -1.58 18.56 5.03
CA THR A 109 -0.52 19.19 4.25
C THR A 109 0.10 18.29 3.19
N LEU A 110 -0.12 16.96 3.24
CA LEU A 110 0.43 16.01 2.27
C LEU A 110 -0.33 16.05 0.95
N GLU A 111 -1.66 16.16 1.01
CA GLU A 111 -2.55 16.11 -0.15
C GLU A 111 -3.61 17.24 -0.14
N PRO A 112 -3.22 18.52 0.04
CA PRO A 112 -4.15 19.60 0.39
C PRO A 112 -5.22 19.87 -0.68
N ARG A 113 -4.87 19.72 -1.97
CA ARG A 113 -5.77 19.98 -3.09
C ARG A 113 -6.95 19.01 -3.14
N VAL A 114 -6.67 17.71 -3.03
CA VAL A 114 -7.72 16.68 -3.05
C VAL A 114 -8.51 16.66 -1.75
N ILE A 115 -7.87 16.90 -0.60
CA ILE A 115 -8.57 17.01 0.69
C ILE A 115 -9.58 18.16 0.65
N LYS A 116 -9.20 19.31 0.07
CA LYS A 116 -10.13 20.41 -0.16
C LYS A 116 -11.27 20.00 -1.10
N ALA A 117 -10.97 19.35 -2.23
CA ALA A 117 -11.99 18.90 -3.18
C ALA A 117 -13.01 17.93 -2.55
N ILE A 118 -12.55 17.02 -1.68
CA ILE A 118 -13.44 16.12 -0.93
C ILE A 118 -14.35 16.94 -0.02
N ARG A 119 -13.77 17.82 0.82
CA ARG A 119 -14.52 18.67 1.78
C ARG A 119 -15.56 19.56 1.12
N ASP A 120 -15.25 20.09 -0.06
CA ASP A 120 -16.13 20.96 -0.83
C ASP A 120 -17.29 20.19 -1.53
N GLY A 121 -17.37 18.87 -1.38
CA GLY A 121 -18.43 18.07 -2.00
C GLY A 121 -18.13 17.63 -3.44
N ALA A 122 -17.00 18.03 -4.02
CA ALA A 122 -16.74 17.83 -5.44
C ALA A 122 -16.65 16.35 -5.84
N CYS A 123 -16.19 15.48 -4.93
CA CYS A 123 -16.05 14.04 -5.17
C CYS A 123 -17.36 13.24 -5.05
N VAL A 124 -18.45 13.84 -4.54
CA VAL A 124 -19.76 13.18 -4.33
C VAL A 124 -20.89 14.10 -4.81
N PRO A 125 -20.98 14.42 -6.11
CA PRO A 125 -21.81 15.52 -6.61
C PRO A 125 -23.33 15.41 -6.32
N ASN A 126 -23.82 14.22 -5.98
CA ASN A 126 -25.24 13.96 -5.72
C ASN A 126 -25.55 13.72 -4.23
N GLU A 127 -24.56 13.84 -3.34
CA GLU A 127 -24.67 13.51 -1.91
C GLU A 127 -23.91 14.55 -1.07
N VAL A 128 -24.07 14.49 0.26
CA VAL A 128 -23.29 15.33 1.17
C VAL A 128 -22.00 14.59 1.56
N THR A 129 -20.84 15.25 1.42
CA THR A 129 -19.59 14.70 1.93
C THR A 129 -19.66 14.57 3.46
N PRO A 130 -19.43 13.38 4.05
CA PRO A 130 -19.32 13.23 5.49
C PRO A 130 -18.03 13.88 5.99
N PRO A 131 -17.95 14.27 7.27
CA PRO A 131 -16.71 14.81 7.84
C PRO A 131 -15.53 13.86 7.61
N ILE A 132 -14.41 14.41 7.15
CA ILE A 132 -13.15 13.67 7.01
C ILE A 132 -12.17 14.05 8.12
N TYR A 133 -11.53 13.05 8.72
CA TYR A 133 -10.58 13.19 9.82
C TYR A 133 -9.21 12.67 9.42
N CYS A 134 -8.29 13.58 9.09
CA CYS A 134 -6.91 13.25 8.77
C CYS A 134 -6.10 13.09 10.07
N ILE A 135 -5.80 11.86 10.46
CA ILE A 135 -5.15 11.53 11.74
C ILE A 135 -3.76 10.89 11.58
N GLY A 136 -3.22 10.91 10.37
CA GLY A 136 -1.93 10.30 10.05
C GLY A 136 -0.73 11.14 10.49
N PRO A 137 0.49 10.64 10.24
CA PRO A 137 0.78 9.27 9.83
C PRO A 137 0.70 8.31 11.03
N LEU A 138 -0.26 7.39 11.00
CA LEU A 138 -0.37 6.28 11.93
C LEU A 138 0.50 5.14 11.41
N ILE A 139 1.70 5.06 11.98
CA ILE A 139 2.71 4.04 11.67
C ILE A 139 2.91 3.22 12.93
N VAL A 140 2.88 1.89 12.80
CA VAL A 140 3.18 0.98 13.92
C VAL A 140 4.62 1.20 14.37
N ASP A 141 4.85 1.37 15.68
CA ASP A 141 6.21 1.55 16.20
C ASP A 141 7.06 0.31 15.91
N ALA A 142 8.34 0.54 15.59
CA ALA A 142 9.31 -0.53 15.45
C ALA A 142 9.46 -1.31 16.77
N LYS A 143 9.32 -0.65 17.92
CA LYS A 143 9.38 -1.29 19.24
C LYS A 143 8.28 -2.32 19.45
N ASP A 144 7.06 -2.03 18.98
CA ASP A 144 5.92 -2.94 19.09
C ASP A 144 6.07 -4.19 18.20
N ARG A 145 6.96 -4.14 17.21
CA ARG A 145 7.31 -5.27 16.33
C ARG A 145 8.69 -5.86 16.58
N ALA A 146 9.45 -5.32 17.54
CA ALA A 146 10.79 -5.79 17.88
C ALA A 146 10.80 -6.95 18.89
N VAL A 147 9.64 -7.28 19.50
CA VAL A 147 9.50 -8.46 20.34
C VAL A 147 9.55 -9.71 19.47
N GLY A 148 10.60 -10.53 19.62
CA GLY A 148 10.78 -11.78 18.87
C GLY A 148 11.48 -11.65 17.52
N LEU A 149 12.40 -10.69 17.36
CA LEU A 149 13.27 -10.64 16.17
C LEU A 149 14.08 -11.95 16.04
N SER A 150 14.13 -12.49 14.82
CA SER A 150 14.99 -13.64 14.51
C SER A 150 16.47 -13.25 14.51
N ASP A 151 17.36 -14.23 14.66
CA ASP A 151 18.81 -14.02 14.57
C ASP A 151 19.21 -13.32 13.25
N ALA A 152 18.63 -13.74 12.13
CA ALA A 152 18.84 -13.10 10.83
C ALA A 152 18.41 -11.61 10.81
N SER A 153 17.40 -11.24 11.60
CA SER A 153 16.98 -9.84 11.74
C SER A 153 17.97 -9.04 12.57
N LEU A 154 18.52 -9.63 13.63
CA LEU A 154 19.56 -9.01 14.45
C LEU A 154 20.86 -8.82 13.66
N GLU A 155 21.27 -9.83 12.90
CA GLU A 155 22.43 -9.78 11.99
C GLU A 155 22.24 -8.70 10.92
N CYS A 156 21.04 -8.59 10.33
CA CYS A 156 20.74 -7.52 9.39
C CYS A 156 20.89 -6.13 10.00
N LEU A 157 20.35 -5.93 11.21
CA LEU A 157 20.47 -4.64 11.88
C LEU A 157 21.93 -4.34 12.23
N ALA A 158 22.71 -5.32 12.69
CA ALA A 158 24.14 -5.16 12.95
C ALA A 158 24.93 -4.83 11.67
N TRP A 159 24.60 -5.48 10.54
CA TRP A 159 25.22 -5.18 9.26
C TRP A 159 24.97 -3.73 8.82
N LEU A 160 23.76 -3.20 9.05
CA LEU A 160 23.39 -1.82 8.75
C LEU A 160 24.14 -0.78 9.60
N GLU A 161 24.48 -1.10 10.85
CA GLU A 161 25.28 -0.23 11.72
C GLU A 161 26.73 -0.05 11.24
N LEU A 162 27.23 -1.02 10.45
CA LEU A 162 28.59 -0.97 9.90
C LEU A 162 28.68 -0.19 8.58
N GLN A 163 27.54 0.24 8.02
CA GLN A 163 27.52 0.94 6.74
C GLN A 163 27.60 2.46 6.93
N PRO A 164 28.24 3.20 6.00
CA PRO A 164 28.21 4.66 6.02
C PRO A 164 26.79 5.22 5.99
N GLU A 165 26.60 6.41 6.53
CA GLU A 165 25.31 7.13 6.47
C GLU A 165 24.82 7.25 5.02
N LYS A 166 23.50 7.06 4.84
CA LYS A 166 22.77 7.24 3.59
C LYS A 166 23.39 6.50 2.39
N SER A 167 24.04 5.36 2.62
CA SER A 167 24.78 4.62 1.61
C SER A 167 24.09 3.36 1.10
N VAL A 168 23.08 2.87 1.82
CA VAL A 168 22.37 1.60 1.53
C VAL A 168 21.01 1.87 0.90
N VAL A 169 20.72 1.19 -0.21
CA VAL A 169 19.37 1.14 -0.79
C VAL A 169 18.63 -0.09 -0.28
N LEU A 170 17.48 0.10 0.37
CA LEU A 170 16.57 -0.97 0.74
C LEU A 170 15.69 -1.35 -0.45
N LEU A 171 15.53 -2.64 -0.70
CA LEU A 171 14.53 -3.19 -1.61
C LEU A 171 13.59 -4.10 -0.82
N CYS A 172 12.35 -3.67 -0.64
CA CYS A 172 11.32 -4.43 0.09
C CYS A 172 9.93 -4.16 -0.50
N PHE A 173 9.25 -5.23 -0.91
CA PHE A 173 7.99 -5.15 -1.66
C PHE A 173 6.78 -5.61 -0.83
N GLY A 174 6.86 -5.40 0.49
CA GLY A 174 5.77 -5.68 1.42
C GLY A 174 5.45 -7.17 1.56
N SER A 175 4.29 -7.47 2.14
CA SER A 175 3.86 -8.86 2.37
C SER A 175 3.44 -9.56 1.08
N ARG A 176 2.84 -8.82 0.14
CA ARG A 176 2.21 -9.37 -1.07
C ARG A 176 3.05 -9.25 -2.36
N GLY A 177 4.05 -8.37 -2.41
CA GLY A 177 4.87 -8.19 -3.60
C GLY A 177 5.68 -9.44 -3.92
N LYS A 178 5.43 -10.03 -5.09
CA LYS A 178 6.15 -11.17 -5.65
C LYS A 178 6.46 -10.88 -7.11
N PHE A 179 7.62 -11.36 -7.57
CA PHE A 179 8.07 -11.16 -8.94
C PHE A 179 8.29 -12.49 -9.64
N SER A 180 8.36 -12.44 -10.98
CA SER A 180 8.84 -13.58 -11.77
C SER A 180 10.32 -13.81 -11.51
N GLU A 181 10.79 -15.05 -11.74
CA GLU A 181 12.21 -15.37 -11.65
C GLU A 181 13.06 -14.52 -12.60
N VAL A 182 12.56 -14.27 -13.81
CA VAL A 182 13.22 -13.40 -14.80
C VAL A 182 13.42 -12.00 -14.23
N GLN A 183 12.39 -11.42 -13.62
CA GLN A 183 12.49 -10.09 -13.03
C GLN A 183 13.47 -10.05 -11.84
N LEU A 184 13.49 -11.09 -10.99
CA LEU A 184 14.44 -11.18 -9.88
C LEU A 184 15.89 -11.26 -10.37
N LYS A 185 16.14 -11.99 -11.46
CA LYS A 185 17.47 -12.06 -12.11
C LYS A 185 17.92 -10.70 -12.65
N GLU A 186 17.02 -9.94 -13.28
CA GLU A 186 17.34 -8.59 -13.76
C GLU A 186 17.56 -7.60 -12.61
N MET A 187 16.79 -7.70 -11.54
CA MET A 187 17.02 -6.91 -10.32
C MET A 187 18.40 -7.20 -9.72
N ALA A 188 18.78 -8.48 -9.62
CA ALA A 188 20.09 -8.88 -9.12
C ALA A 188 21.23 -8.30 -9.99
N LYS A 189 21.12 -8.40 -11.32
CA LYS A 189 22.09 -7.79 -12.24
C LYS A 189 22.17 -6.28 -12.06
N GLY A 190 21.03 -5.59 -11.95
CA GLY A 190 20.97 -4.15 -11.73
C GLY A 190 21.65 -3.74 -10.42
N LEU A 191 21.41 -4.46 -9.34
CA LEU A 191 22.08 -4.24 -8.05
C LEU A 191 23.58 -4.42 -8.16
N GLU A 192 24.04 -5.52 -8.78
CA GLU A 192 25.46 -5.81 -8.97
C GLU A 192 26.15 -4.71 -9.78
N MET A 193 25.55 -4.30 -10.90
CA MET A 193 26.06 -3.27 -11.81
C MET A 193 26.04 -1.86 -11.21
N SER A 194 25.11 -1.59 -10.29
CA SER A 194 24.99 -0.25 -9.67
C SER A 194 26.22 0.13 -8.83
N GLY A 195 26.97 -0.85 -8.34
CA GLY A 195 28.06 -0.65 -7.38
C GLY A 195 27.62 -0.09 -6.02
N GLN A 196 26.31 0.10 -5.80
CA GLN A 196 25.77 0.65 -4.56
C GLN A 196 25.64 -0.44 -3.50
N ARG A 197 25.63 -0.03 -2.23
CA ARG A 197 25.28 -0.94 -1.13
C ARG A 197 23.78 -1.18 -1.13
N PHE A 198 23.36 -2.40 -0.85
CA PHE A 198 21.95 -2.74 -0.86
C PHE A 198 21.57 -3.72 0.24
N LEU A 199 20.33 -3.59 0.69
CA LEU A 199 19.64 -4.59 1.49
C LEU A 199 18.39 -5.03 0.72
N TRP A 200 18.32 -6.30 0.34
CA TRP A 200 17.23 -6.81 -0.48
C TRP A 200 16.46 -7.93 0.22
N VAL A 201 15.16 -7.72 0.44
CA VAL A 201 14.24 -8.73 0.96
C VAL A 201 13.63 -9.51 -0.21
N VAL A 202 14.10 -10.73 -0.41
CA VAL A 202 13.68 -11.62 -1.50
C VAL A 202 12.59 -12.56 -1.02
N LYS A 203 11.55 -12.74 -1.83
CA LYS A 203 10.49 -13.72 -1.60
C LYS A 203 10.51 -14.80 -2.68
N SER A 204 9.91 -15.94 -2.38
CA SER A 204 9.64 -16.96 -3.39
C SER A 204 8.86 -16.37 -4.57
N PRO A 205 9.19 -16.76 -5.82
CA PRO A 205 8.55 -16.21 -7.01
C PRO A 205 7.06 -16.54 -7.05
N LEU A 206 6.32 -15.82 -7.91
CA LEU A 206 4.85 -15.89 -8.02
C LEU A 206 4.28 -17.32 -8.08
N ASN A 207 4.95 -18.23 -8.79
CA ASN A 207 4.48 -19.60 -9.03
C ASN A 207 5.07 -20.64 -8.06
N SER A 208 5.72 -20.20 -6.99
CA SER A 208 6.32 -21.10 -5.99
C SER A 208 5.42 -21.27 -4.77
N ASN A 209 5.22 -22.53 -4.38
CA ASN A 209 4.52 -22.91 -3.15
C ASN A 209 5.45 -22.88 -1.92
N ARG A 210 6.73 -22.54 -2.08
CA ARG A 210 7.70 -22.51 -0.98
C ARG A 210 7.55 -21.23 -0.17
N THR A 211 7.54 -21.36 1.15
CA THR A 211 7.55 -20.25 2.11
C THR A 211 8.86 -19.47 2.12
N GLU A 212 9.98 -20.13 1.84
CA GLU A 212 11.31 -19.51 1.73
C GLU A 212 11.91 -19.67 0.33
N PRO A 213 12.56 -18.62 -0.20
CA PRO A 213 13.26 -18.69 -1.47
C PRO A 213 14.58 -19.46 -1.35
N ASP A 214 14.86 -20.25 -2.38
CA ASP A 214 16.18 -20.80 -2.64
C ASP A 214 17.00 -19.77 -3.44
N LEU A 215 17.81 -18.97 -2.74
CA LEU A 215 18.51 -17.84 -3.34
C LEU A 215 19.55 -18.28 -4.39
N GLU A 216 20.21 -19.42 -4.19
CA GLU A 216 21.22 -19.93 -5.13
C GLU A 216 20.59 -20.38 -6.45
N ALA A 217 19.37 -20.95 -6.38
CA ALA A 217 18.62 -21.30 -7.59
C ALA A 217 17.99 -20.07 -8.27
N LEU A 218 17.57 -19.08 -7.48
CA LEU A 218 16.77 -17.95 -7.96
C LEU A 218 17.61 -16.81 -8.53
N LEU A 219 18.79 -16.56 -7.95
CA LEU A 219 19.67 -15.46 -8.31
C LEU A 219 20.74 -15.91 -9.31
N PRO A 220 21.37 -14.98 -10.05
CA PRO A 220 22.47 -15.33 -10.94
C PRO A 220 23.59 -16.06 -10.17
N LYS A 221 24.12 -17.13 -10.76
CA LYS A 221 25.16 -17.97 -10.14
C LYS A 221 26.29 -17.12 -9.55
N GLY A 222 26.56 -17.28 -8.26
CA GLY A 222 27.64 -16.57 -7.54
C GLY A 222 27.33 -15.10 -7.19
N PHE A 223 26.10 -14.62 -7.40
CA PHE A 223 25.70 -13.24 -7.08
C PHE A 223 25.96 -12.88 -5.61
N LEU A 224 25.60 -13.76 -4.67
CA LEU A 224 25.81 -13.52 -3.24
C LEU A 224 27.30 -13.34 -2.93
N GLU A 225 28.16 -14.20 -3.47
CA GLU A 225 29.61 -14.09 -3.28
C GLU A 225 30.22 -12.84 -3.90
N ARG A 226 29.76 -12.43 -5.10
CA ARG A 226 30.28 -11.23 -5.79
C ARG A 226 29.83 -9.91 -5.16
N THR A 227 28.80 -9.94 -4.31
CA THR A 227 28.21 -8.75 -3.70
C THR A 227 28.35 -8.71 -2.18
N LYS A 228 28.91 -9.74 -1.54
CA LYS A 228 29.00 -9.87 -0.07
C LYS A 228 29.67 -8.71 0.66
N ASP A 229 30.52 -7.93 -0.02
CA ASP A 229 31.19 -6.77 0.52
C ASP A 229 30.27 -5.53 0.66
N ARG A 230 29.17 -5.50 -0.09
CA ARG A 230 28.27 -4.33 -0.19
C ARG A 230 26.77 -4.66 -0.13
N GLY A 231 26.41 -5.93 -0.24
CA GLY A 231 25.03 -6.38 -0.36
C GLY A 231 24.66 -7.38 0.74
N LEU A 232 23.45 -7.23 1.27
CA LEU A 232 22.81 -8.21 2.15
C LEU A 232 21.46 -8.63 1.57
N VAL A 233 21.22 -9.94 1.50
CA VAL A 233 19.95 -10.51 1.00
C VAL A 233 19.23 -11.24 2.13
N MET A 234 18.04 -10.76 2.48
CA MET A 234 17.16 -11.39 3.46
C MET A 234 16.09 -12.24 2.77
N LYS A 235 15.71 -13.35 3.39
CA LYS A 235 14.66 -14.24 2.89
C LYS A 235 13.30 -13.92 3.53
N SER A 236 12.28 -13.77 2.70
CA SER A 236 10.85 -13.68 2.98
C SER A 236 10.36 -12.48 3.81
N TRP A 237 11.09 -12.06 4.84
CA TRP A 237 10.70 -11.01 5.76
C TRP A 237 11.92 -10.25 6.30
N ALA A 238 11.71 -9.00 6.66
CA ALA A 238 12.68 -8.17 7.35
C ALA A 238 11.96 -7.19 8.29
N PRO A 239 12.61 -6.72 9.38
CA PRO A 239 12.03 -5.75 10.30
C PRO A 239 12.02 -4.34 9.67
N GLN A 240 11.18 -4.14 8.64
CA GLN A 240 11.19 -2.95 7.78
C GLN A 240 11.14 -1.64 8.57
N SER A 241 10.34 -1.55 9.64
CA SER A 241 10.24 -0.35 10.47
C SER A 241 11.53 -0.05 11.25
N ALA A 242 12.28 -1.08 11.67
CA ALA A 242 13.58 -0.90 12.31
C ALA A 242 14.67 -0.55 11.28
N ILE A 243 14.64 -1.17 10.10
CA ILE A 243 15.56 -0.90 9.00
C ILE A 243 15.44 0.55 8.53
N LEU A 244 14.23 1.02 8.22
CA LEU A 244 13.99 2.38 7.70
C LEU A 244 14.37 3.50 8.68
N ARG A 245 14.62 3.17 9.95
CA ARG A 245 15.11 4.12 10.96
C ARG A 245 16.63 4.21 11.03
N ARG A 246 17.37 3.35 10.33
CA ARG A 246 18.84 3.36 10.34
C ARG A 246 19.37 4.48 9.46
N GLU A 247 20.34 5.22 9.98
CA GLU A 247 20.98 6.35 9.27
C GLU A 247 21.73 5.91 8.01
N SER A 248 22.13 4.64 7.94
CA SER A 248 22.74 4.05 6.75
C SER A 248 21.80 3.90 5.56
N ILE A 249 20.47 3.90 5.76
CA ILE A 249 19.50 3.82 4.66
C ILE A 249 19.44 5.16 3.92
N GLY A 250 19.86 5.15 2.65
CA GLY A 250 19.82 6.30 1.74
C GLY A 250 18.69 6.27 0.73
N GLY A 251 18.06 5.11 0.51
CA GLY A 251 16.95 4.98 -0.44
C GLY A 251 16.08 3.75 -0.19
N PHE A 252 14.85 3.78 -0.68
CA PHE A 252 13.90 2.67 -0.57
C PHE A 252 13.20 2.41 -1.90
N VAL A 253 13.51 1.28 -2.52
CA VAL A 253 12.72 0.72 -3.63
C VAL A 253 11.56 -0.07 -3.03
N THR A 254 10.36 0.47 -3.22
CA THR A 254 9.12 0.01 -2.60
C THR A 254 8.06 -0.28 -3.66
N HIS A 255 7.05 -1.06 -3.27
CA HIS A 255 5.84 -1.31 -4.05
C HIS A 255 4.76 -0.23 -3.87
N CYS A 256 5.04 0.81 -3.07
CA CYS A 256 4.13 1.93 -2.81
C CYS A 256 2.75 1.54 -2.23
N GLY A 257 2.71 0.43 -1.48
CA GLY A 257 1.51 -0.02 -0.77
C GLY A 257 1.13 0.86 0.42
#